data_AF-A0A838Q936-F1
#
_entry.id   AF-A0A838Q936-F1
#
_cell.length_a   1.000
_cell.length_b   1.000
_cell.length_c   1.000
_cell.angle_alpha   90.00
_cell.angle_beta   90.00
_cell.angle_gamma   90.00
#
_symmetry.space_group_name_H-M   'P 1'
#
loop_
_entity.id
_entity.type
_entity.pdbx_description
1 polymer ?
#
loop_
_entity_poly.entity_id
_entity_poly.type
_entity_poly.pdbx_seq_one_letter_code
_entity_poly.pdbx_strand_id
1 'polypeptide(L)'
;MNEPGPPLDRRIPLARPDVGARELALVTEVLSSDSLAMGPFTERFEAGLAAATGRRQAIACSSGTAGLHLGVCALGIGDGDGVITTPFSFVASTNCVLYERAVPRFVDIEEDSLGMDPIPGKAVVIDEGEDRIQIHALSHNGTAG
;
A
#
# COMPACT_ATOMS: atom_id res chain seq x y z
N MET A 1 -48.42 -9.31 -25.51
CA MET A 1 -48.54 -8.89 -24.10
C MET A 1 -47.12 -8.90 -23.55
N ASN A 2 -46.44 -7.75 -23.60
CA ASN A 2 -45.12 -7.60 -23.01
C ASN A 2 -45.35 -7.20 -21.56
N GLU A 3 -45.11 -8.13 -20.63
CA GLU A 3 -44.98 -7.77 -19.22
C GLU A 3 -43.72 -6.92 -19.05
N PRO A 4 -43.79 -5.73 -18.44
CA PRO A 4 -42.60 -4.96 -18.12
C PRO A 4 -41.75 -5.76 -17.12
N GLY A 5 -40.45 -5.93 -17.44
CA GLY A 5 -39.50 -6.54 -16.53
C GLY A 5 -39.44 -5.82 -15.17
N PRO A 6 -38.94 -6.49 -14.11
CA PRO A 6 -38.92 -5.92 -12.78
C PRO A 6 -38.22 -4.55 -12.76
N PRO A 7 -38.72 -3.58 -11.97
CA PRO A 7 -38.18 -2.23 -11.95
C PRO A 7 -36.70 -2.25 -11.55
N LEU A 8 -35.87 -1.55 -12.31
CA LEU A 8 -34.44 -1.37 -12.02
C LEU A 8 -34.23 -0.36 -10.88
N ASP A 9 -34.73 -0.67 -9.69
CA ASP A 9 -34.26 -0.06 -8.43
C ASP A 9 -33.01 -0.80 -7.95
N ARG A 10 -31.93 -0.72 -8.71
CA ARG A 10 -30.67 -1.35 -8.29
C ARG A 10 -29.54 -0.35 -8.40
N ARG A 11 -29.30 0.37 -7.30
CA ARG A 11 -28.03 1.07 -7.09
C ARG A 11 -26.92 0.02 -7.10
N ILE A 12 -26.06 0.06 -8.12
CA ILE A 12 -24.85 -0.75 -8.20
C ILE A 12 -23.71 0.10 -7.62
N PRO A 13 -23.20 -0.18 -6.41
CA PRO A 13 -22.11 0.57 -5.82
C PRO A 13 -20.79 0.28 -6.56
N LEU A 14 -19.90 1.28 -6.61
CA LEU A 14 -18.55 1.12 -7.18
C LEU A 14 -17.73 0.08 -6.42
N ALA A 15 -17.85 0.07 -5.08
CA ALA A 15 -17.19 -0.90 -4.20
C ALA A 15 -18.15 -1.33 -3.09
N ARG A 16 -18.14 -2.63 -2.76
CA ARG A 16 -18.89 -3.20 -1.63
C ARG A 16 -17.97 -4.20 -0.92
N PRO A 17 -17.65 -4.01 0.37
CA PRO A 17 -16.90 -5.00 1.13
C PRO A 17 -17.61 -6.35 1.14
N ASP A 18 -16.86 -7.42 0.89
CA ASP A 18 -17.35 -8.79 1.03
C ASP A 18 -17.01 -9.29 2.45
N VAL A 19 -18.01 -9.27 3.33
CA VAL A 19 -17.88 -9.63 4.75
C VAL A 19 -18.90 -10.71 5.04
N GLY A 20 -18.43 -11.89 5.44
CA GLY A 20 -19.24 -13.06 5.69
C GLY A 20 -19.24 -13.53 7.14
N ALA A 21 -19.75 -14.74 7.35
CA ALA A 21 -19.83 -15.36 8.67
C ALA A 21 -18.44 -15.60 9.30
N ARG A 22 -17.41 -15.80 8.47
CA ARG A 22 -16.02 -16.00 8.92
C ARG A 22 -15.47 -14.74 9.57
N GLU A 23 -15.60 -13.59 8.92
CA GLU A 23 -15.11 -12.31 9.42
C GLU A 23 -15.82 -11.94 10.72
N LEU A 24 -17.13 -12.16 10.79
CA LEU A 24 -17.92 -11.94 12.01
C LEU A 24 -17.44 -12.82 13.17
N ALA A 25 -17.22 -14.12 12.92
CA ALA A 25 -16.74 -15.04 13.95
C ALA A 25 -15.37 -14.61 14.50
N LEU A 26 -14.43 -14.22 13.63
CA LEU A 26 -13.10 -13.74 14.04
C LEU A 26 -13.18 -12.45 14.86
N VAL A 27 -14.04 -11.50 14.47
CA VAL A 27 -14.26 -10.27 15.24
C VAL A 27 -14.85 -10.58 16.62
N THR A 28 -15.84 -11.47 16.70
CA THR A 28 -16.41 -11.90 17.98
C THR A 28 -15.37 -12.60 18.87
N GLU A 29 -14.48 -13.39 18.28
CA GLU A 29 -13.38 -14.05 19.01
C GLU A 29 -12.42 -13.01 19.61
N VAL A 30 -12.01 -11.99 18.85
CA VAL A 30 -11.19 -10.86 19.35
C VAL A 30 -11.91 -10.14 20.50
N LEU A 31 -13.18 -9.80 20.31
CA LEU A 31 -13.98 -9.07 21.30
C LEU A 31 -14.20 -9.84 22.60
N SER A 32 -14.10 -11.18 22.55
CA SER A 32 -14.22 -12.07 23.71
C SER A 32 -12.87 -12.39 24.36
N SER A 33 -11.76 -11.87 23.81
CA SER A 33 -10.40 -12.10 24.30
C SER A 33 -9.91 -10.97 25.21
N ASP A 34 -8.76 -11.20 25.87
CA ASP A 34 -8.13 -10.20 26.75
C ASP A 34 -7.32 -9.13 25.99
N SER A 35 -7.17 -9.25 24.67
CA SER A 35 -6.35 -8.34 23.86
C SER A 35 -7.12 -7.80 22.66
N LEU A 36 -7.49 -6.52 22.73
CA LEU A 36 -8.20 -5.82 21.66
C LEU A 36 -7.28 -5.08 20.68
N ALA A 37 -6.01 -4.90 21.04
CA ALA A 37 -5.02 -4.21 20.22
C ALA A 37 -3.66 -4.89 20.34
N MET A 38 -2.94 -4.98 19.22
CA MET A 38 -1.58 -5.53 19.11
C MET A 38 -1.39 -6.82 19.91
N GLY A 39 -2.03 -7.90 19.44
CA GLY A 39 -2.08 -9.19 20.11
C GLY A 39 -1.98 -10.37 19.15
N PRO A 40 -2.40 -11.58 19.57
CA PRO A 40 -2.18 -12.81 18.81
C PRO A 40 -2.84 -12.79 17.42
N PHE A 41 -3.93 -12.03 17.23
CA PHE A 41 -4.56 -11.85 15.92
C PHE A 41 -3.69 -11.02 14.97
N THR A 42 -2.97 -10.02 15.48
CA THR A 42 -2.01 -9.23 14.69
C THR A 42 -0.82 -10.10 14.28
N GLU A 43 -0.24 -10.86 15.20
CA GLU A 43 0.87 -11.79 14.90
C GLU A 43 0.46 -12.85 13.87
N ARG A 44 -0.75 -13.41 14.01
CA ARG A 44 -1.31 -14.36 13.05
C ARG A 44 -1.51 -13.74 11.67
N PHE A 45 -1.99 -12.49 11.62
CA PHE A 45 -2.14 -11.76 10.37
C PHE A 45 -0.79 -11.51 9.70
N GLU A 46 0.22 -11.05 10.46
CA GLU A 46 1.57 -10.81 9.97
C GLU A 46 2.23 -12.08 9.43
N ALA A 47 2.14 -13.19 10.17
CA ALA A 47 2.65 -14.48 9.72
C ALA A 47 1.95 -14.96 8.43
N GLY A 48 0.62 -14.80 8.37
CA GLY A 48 -0.17 -15.13 7.18
C GLY A 48 0.20 -14.27 5.97
N LEU A 49 0.40 -12.97 6.17
CA LEU A 49 0.78 -12.03 5.11
C LEU A 49 2.21 -12.27 4.62
N ALA A 50 3.15 -12.55 5.52
CA ALA A 50 4.52 -12.94 5.17
C ALA A 50 4.53 -14.20 4.31
N ALA A 51 3.77 -15.22 4.70
CA ALA A 51 3.62 -16.46 3.93
C ALA A 51 2.96 -16.21 2.55
N ALA A 52 1.87 -15.45 2.51
CA ALA A 52 1.14 -15.16 1.26
C ALA A 52 1.97 -14.35 0.26
N THR A 53 2.87 -13.50 0.73
CA THR A 53 3.74 -12.65 -0.11
C THR A 53 5.12 -13.27 -0.37
N GLY A 54 5.43 -14.42 0.21
CA GLY A 54 6.75 -15.08 0.13
C GLY A 54 7.86 -14.26 0.78
N ARG A 55 7.55 -13.40 1.76
CA ARG A 55 8.51 -12.58 2.49
C ARG A 55 8.86 -13.22 3.84
N ARG A 56 10.04 -12.90 4.36
CA ARG A 56 10.48 -13.41 5.67
C ARG A 56 9.64 -12.85 6.83
N GLN A 57 9.19 -11.61 6.69
CA GLN A 57 8.46 -10.86 7.69
C GLN A 57 7.43 -9.97 7.02
N ALA A 58 6.35 -9.67 7.73
CA ALA A 58 5.39 -8.64 7.41
C ALA A 58 5.04 -7.91 8.71
N ILE A 59 4.72 -6.61 8.61
CA ILE A 59 4.38 -5.77 9.76
C ILE A 59 3.01 -5.16 9.49
N ALA A 60 2.07 -5.36 10.40
CA ALA A 60 0.75 -4.77 10.31
C ALA A 60 0.83 -3.29 10.71
N CYS A 61 0.13 -2.46 9.94
CA CYS A 61 0.00 -1.03 10.21
C CYS A 61 -1.46 -0.61 10.10
N SER A 62 -1.77 0.59 10.59
CA SER A 62 -3.15 1.09 10.63
C SER A 62 -3.72 1.43 9.24
N SER A 63 -2.87 1.62 8.24
CA SER A 63 -3.27 1.95 6.85
C SER A 63 -2.11 1.74 5.87
N GLY A 64 -2.42 1.68 4.57
CA GLY A 64 -1.40 1.67 3.51
C GLY A 64 -0.46 2.89 3.57
N THR A 65 -0.99 4.08 3.85
CA THR A 65 -0.19 5.31 4.05
C THR A 65 0.78 5.17 5.22
N ALA A 66 0.36 4.60 6.35
CA ALA A 66 1.25 4.38 7.49
C ALA A 66 2.35 3.37 7.15
N GLY A 67 2.02 2.28 6.44
CA GLY A 67 3.02 1.31 5.97
C GLY A 67 4.02 1.93 5.00
N LEU A 68 3.56 2.75 4.07
CA LEU A 68 4.41 3.45 3.11
C LEU A 68 5.33 4.45 3.81
N HIS A 69 4.78 5.24 4.73
CA HIS A 69 5.55 6.20 5.53
C HIS A 69 6.63 5.50 6.36
N LEU A 70 6.30 4.39 7.04
CA LEU A 70 7.29 3.58 7.75
C LEU A 70 8.39 3.06 6.81
N GLY A 71 8.05 2.70 5.58
CA GLY A 71 9.02 2.33 4.55
C GLY A 71 9.96 3.48 4.18
N VAL A 72 9.42 4.70 4.03
CA VAL A 72 10.22 5.91 3.80
C VAL A 72 11.19 6.16 4.97
N CYS A 73 10.69 6.12 6.21
CA CYS A 73 11.53 6.28 7.40
C CYS A 73 12.61 5.19 7.50
N ALA A 74 12.26 3.93 7.21
CA ALA A 74 13.19 2.80 7.29
C ALA A 74 14.33 2.87 6.25
N LEU A 75 14.13 3.58 5.14
CA LEU A 75 15.17 3.86 4.15
C LEU A 75 16.06 5.05 4.53
N GLY A 76 15.75 5.78 5.60
CA GLY A 76 16.50 6.94 6.05
C GLY A 76 16.33 8.18 5.17
N ILE A 77 15.23 8.25 4.40
CA ILE A 77 14.88 9.41 3.58
C ILE A 77 14.49 10.56 4.51
N GLY A 78 15.02 11.76 4.27
CA GLY A 78 14.76 12.94 5.10
C GLY A 78 14.83 14.28 4.37
N ASP A 79 15.05 15.35 5.13
CA ASP A 79 14.99 16.74 4.67
C ASP A 79 15.90 16.99 3.45
N GLY A 80 15.29 17.36 2.33
CA GLY A 80 16.00 17.67 1.08
C GLY A 80 16.31 16.47 0.17
N ASP A 81 16.10 15.23 0.61
CA ASP A 81 16.31 14.05 -0.24
C ASP A 81 15.32 14.04 -1.42
N GLY A 82 15.82 13.72 -2.62
CA GLY A 82 14.96 13.59 -3.80
C GLY A 82 14.36 12.19 -3.90
N VAL A 83 13.02 12.10 -3.96
CA VAL A 83 12.31 10.82 -4.17
C VAL A 83 11.49 10.91 -5.43
N ILE A 84 11.64 9.93 -6.32
CA ILE A 84 10.88 9.89 -7.56
C ILE A 84 9.53 9.22 -7.33
N THR A 85 8.48 9.82 -7.89
CA THR A 85 7.13 9.24 -7.94
C THR A 85 6.38 9.78 -9.17
N THR A 86 5.12 9.42 -9.34
CA THR A 86 4.25 9.90 -10.43
C THR A 86 3.08 10.70 -9.86
N PRO A 87 2.63 11.80 -10.52
CA PRO A 87 1.42 12.51 -10.12
C PRO A 87 0.15 11.68 -10.43
N PHE A 88 0.28 10.62 -11.23
CA PHE A 88 -0.80 9.68 -11.56
C PHE A 88 -0.76 8.48 -10.62
N SER A 89 -0.98 8.73 -9.33
CA SER A 89 -1.02 7.70 -8.27
C SER A 89 -1.89 8.19 -7.11
N PHE A 90 -2.12 7.34 -6.10
CA PHE A 90 -2.77 7.78 -4.88
C PHE A 90 -1.86 8.77 -4.12
N VAL A 91 -2.48 9.79 -3.54
CA VAL A 91 -1.76 10.92 -2.91
C VAL A 91 -0.83 10.50 -1.76
N ALA A 92 -1.04 9.32 -1.16
CA ALA A 92 -0.18 8.78 -0.10
C ALA A 92 1.28 8.71 -0.55
N SER A 93 1.54 8.30 -1.81
CA SER A 93 2.88 8.22 -2.38
C SER A 93 3.69 9.50 -2.26
N THR A 94 3.06 10.64 -2.55
CA THR A 94 3.71 11.95 -2.40
C THR A 94 3.71 12.44 -0.95
N ASN A 95 2.61 12.23 -0.22
CA ASN A 95 2.48 12.71 1.16
C ASN A 95 3.51 12.09 2.10
N CYS A 96 3.79 10.79 1.97
CA CYS A 96 4.76 10.10 2.82
C CYS A 96 6.19 10.67 2.65
N VAL A 97 6.55 11.11 1.44
CA VAL A 97 7.82 11.81 1.16
C VAL A 97 7.83 13.17 1.84
N LEU A 98 6.74 13.93 1.71
CA LEU A 98 6.62 15.26 2.28
C LEU A 98 6.60 15.25 3.83
N TYR A 99 6.07 14.21 4.46
CA TYR A 99 6.09 14.05 5.93
C TYR A 99 7.51 14.01 6.49
N GLU A 100 8.45 13.41 5.74
CA GLU A 100 9.88 13.39 6.08
C GLU A 100 10.66 14.59 5.53
N ARG A 101 9.96 15.60 4.97
CA ARG A 101 10.52 16.82 4.37
C ARG A 101 11.43 16.55 3.16
N ALA A 102 11.33 15.36 2.59
CA ALA A 102 11.95 15.04 1.32
C ALA A 102 11.20 15.76 0.16
N VAL A 103 11.83 15.77 -1.01
CA VAL A 103 11.38 16.49 -2.20
C VAL A 103 10.88 15.48 -3.24
N PRO A 104 9.56 15.40 -3.48
CA PRO A 104 9.00 14.60 -4.57
C PRO A 104 9.49 15.13 -5.92
N ARG A 105 9.94 14.21 -6.78
CA ARG A 105 10.30 14.48 -8.18
C ARG A 105 9.37 13.66 -9.05
N PHE A 106 8.52 14.35 -9.80
CA PHE A 106 7.51 13.71 -10.62
C PHE A 106 8.08 13.24 -11.96
N VAL A 107 7.74 12.02 -12.33
CA VAL A 107 7.96 11.42 -13.66
C VAL A 107 6.60 11.08 -14.26
N ASP A 108 6.53 11.13 -15.59
CA ASP A 108 5.31 10.83 -16.33
C ASP A 108 5.01 9.32 -16.34
N ILE A 109 3.91 8.92 -16.99
CA ILE A 109 3.48 7.52 -17.11
C ILE A 109 3.48 7.03 -18.55
N GLU A 110 3.61 5.72 -18.73
CA GLU A 110 3.35 5.06 -19.99
C GLU A 110 1.84 5.00 -20.25
N GLU A 111 1.38 5.43 -21.43
CA GLU A 111 -0.06 5.51 -21.76
C GLU A 111 -0.79 4.15 -21.70
N ASP A 112 -0.11 3.07 -22.09
CA ASP A 112 -0.70 1.74 -22.19
C ASP A 112 -0.78 1.02 -20.83
N SER A 113 0.26 1.16 -19.99
CA SER A 113 0.36 0.46 -18.70
C SER A 113 -0.12 1.32 -17.53
N LEU A 114 -0.18 2.64 -17.72
CA LEU A 114 -0.40 3.65 -16.68
C LEU A 114 0.63 3.60 -15.54
N GLY A 115 1.68 2.80 -15.69
CA GLY A 115 2.82 2.74 -14.80
C GLY A 115 3.79 3.88 -15.08
N MET A 116 4.66 4.16 -14.12
CA MET A 116 5.68 5.20 -14.26
C MET A 116 6.63 4.91 -15.43
N ASP A 117 6.96 5.95 -16.20
CA ASP A 117 7.94 5.86 -17.28
C ASP A 117 9.27 5.29 -16.76
N PRO A 118 9.95 4.41 -17.52
CA PRO A 118 11.22 3.83 -17.12
C PRO A 118 12.28 4.91 -16.82
N ILE A 119 12.80 4.92 -15.59
CA ILE A 119 13.83 5.88 -15.18
C ILE A 119 15.21 5.25 -15.32
N PRO A 120 16.14 5.84 -16.10
CA PRO A 120 17.50 5.36 -16.17
C PRO A 120 18.30 5.69 -14.89
N GLY A 121 19.05 4.71 -14.38
CA GLY A 121 20.02 4.91 -13.30
C GLY A 121 19.56 4.47 -11.91
N LYS A 122 20.22 4.98 -10.87
CA LYS A 122 19.92 4.67 -9.46
C LYS A 122 19.11 5.82 -8.85
N ALA A 123 17.89 5.53 -8.40
CA ALA A 123 17.05 6.46 -7.69
C ALA A 123 16.25 5.74 -6.59
N VAL A 124 15.75 6.51 -5.64
CA VAL A 124 14.67 6.06 -4.75
C VAL A 124 13.35 6.33 -5.46
N VAL A 125 12.56 5.28 -5.68
CA VAL A 125 11.29 5.36 -6.39
C VAL A 125 10.18 4.85 -5.47
N ILE A 126 9.09 5.62 -5.42
CA ILE A 126 7.83 5.21 -4.80
C ILE A 126 6.78 5.16 -5.90
N ASP A 127 6.23 3.98 -6.15
CA ASP A 127 5.19 3.75 -7.15
C ASP A 127 4.09 2.84 -6.61
N GLU A 128 2.86 3.07 -7.08
CA GLU A 128 1.66 2.27 -6.81
C GLU A 128 1.12 1.73 -8.15
N GLY A 129 1.95 0.99 -8.89
CA GLY A 129 1.53 0.34 -10.13
C GLY A 129 0.48 -0.76 -9.91
N GLU A 130 -0.17 -1.20 -11.00
CA GLU A 130 -1.42 -2.00 -11.06
C GLU A 130 -1.56 -3.15 -10.04
N ASP A 131 -0.47 -3.76 -9.57
CA ASP A 131 -0.50 -4.90 -8.64
C ASP A 131 0.25 -4.71 -7.30
N ARG A 132 1.04 -3.64 -7.11
CA ARG A 132 1.94 -3.50 -5.94
C ARG A 132 2.33 -2.05 -5.61
N ILE A 133 2.29 -1.71 -4.33
CA ILE A 133 3.07 -0.60 -3.77
C ILE A 133 4.54 -1.03 -3.70
N GLN A 134 5.43 -0.31 -4.38
CA GLN A 134 6.85 -0.60 -4.40
C GLN A 134 7.65 0.63 -3.97
N ILE A 135 8.38 0.50 -2.86
CA ILE A 135 9.46 1.41 -2.52
C ILE A 135 10.77 0.73 -2.91
N HIS A 136 11.41 1.21 -3.96
CA HIS A 136 12.73 0.74 -4.37
C HIS A 136 13.78 1.75 -3.95
N ALA A 137 14.66 1.36 -3.03
CA ALA A 137 15.97 1.98 -2.92
C ALA A 137 16.95 1.16 -3.76
N LEU A 138 17.35 1.67 -4.93
CA LEU A 138 18.49 1.09 -5.64
C LEU A 138 19.76 1.41 -4.83
N SER A 139 20.18 0.47 -3.98
CA SER A 139 21.25 0.66 -2.99
C SER A 139 22.62 1.01 -3.59
N HIS A 140 23.39 1.67 -2.73
CA HIS A 140 24.75 2.17 -2.87
C HIS A 140 25.74 1.06 -3.26
N ASN A 141 26.66 1.35 -4.18
CA ASN A 141 27.90 0.59 -4.19
C ASN A 141 28.71 1.10 -3.01
N GLY A 142 29.01 0.21 -2.06
CA GLY A 142 30.13 0.44 -1.17
C GLY A 142 31.38 0.68 -2.01
N THR A 143 32.02 1.82 -1.79
CA THR A 143 33.44 1.96 -2.06
C THR A 143 34.10 2.22 -0.72
N ALA A 144 34.86 1.23 -0.27
CA ALA A 144 35.94 1.43 0.67
C ALA A 144 36.81 2.59 0.18
N GLY A 145 37.15 3.48 1.11
CA GLY A 145 38.08 4.59 0.98
C GLY A 145 38.31 5.17 2.36
#